data_AF-A0A1M5DX94-F1
#
_entry.id   AF-A0A1M5DX94-F1
#
_cell.length_a   1.000
_cell.length_b   1.000
_cell.length_c   1.000
_cell.angle_alpha   90.00
_cell.angle_beta   90.00
_cell.angle_gamma   90.00
#
_symmetry.space_group_name_H-M   'P 1'
#
loop_
_entity.id
_entity.type
_entity.pdbx_description
1 polymer ?
#
loop_
_entity_poly.entity_id
_entity_poly.type
_entity_poly.pdbx_seq_one_letter_code
_entity_poly.pdbx_strand_id
1 'polypeptide(L)'
;MSLTLPVSATSELVRFLLDRLDEDDDELRHLARDETRGAAPKERERGLRSADRLRAEIIAKRHVIGDLQQLLILRDLPSEKTVRDAATQALRALAAPYAEHRQYRTEWRAPKRR
;
A
#
# COMPACT_ATOMS: atom_id res chain seq x y z
N MET A 1 -0.24 -13.66 20.45
CA MET A 1 0.46 -14.55 19.49
C MET A 1 1.13 -13.67 18.44
N SER A 2 2.46 -13.54 18.45
CA SER A 2 3.19 -12.84 17.37
C SER A 2 3.09 -13.67 16.09
N LEU A 3 2.54 -13.07 15.04
CA LEU A 3 2.42 -13.66 13.71
C LEU A 3 3.58 -13.17 12.82
N THR A 4 4.81 -13.54 13.17
CA THR A 4 5.98 -13.34 12.31
C THR A 4 5.82 -14.22 11.07
N LEU A 5 5.65 -13.60 9.90
CA LEU A 5 5.67 -14.32 8.62
C LEU A 5 7.12 -14.72 8.27
N PRO A 6 7.31 -15.81 7.51
CA PRO A 6 8.59 -16.05 6.88
C PRO A 6 8.95 -14.86 5.99
N VAL A 7 10.23 -14.47 5.97
CA VAL A 7 10.77 -13.31 5.23
C VAL A 7 10.26 -13.26 3.78
N SER A 8 10.16 -14.42 3.12
CA SER A 8 9.59 -14.56 1.77
C SER A 8 8.18 -14.01 1.64
N ALA A 9 7.28 -14.31 2.58
CA ALA A 9 5.89 -13.89 2.51
C ALA A 9 5.73 -12.37 2.73
N THR A 10 6.64 -11.77 3.50
CA THR A 10 6.67 -10.31 3.69
C THR A 10 7.24 -9.59 2.46
N SER A 11 8.28 -10.13 1.82
CA SER A 11 8.79 -9.59 0.54
C SER A 11 7.73 -9.66 -0.57
N GLU A 12 6.95 -10.74 -0.62
CA GLU A 12 5.84 -10.88 -1.57
C GLU A 12 4.70 -9.90 -1.29
N LEU A 13 4.39 -9.62 -0.02
CA LEU A 13 3.43 -8.59 0.37
C LEU A 13 3.88 -7.19 -0.09
N VAL A 14 5.15 -6.85 0.13
CA VAL A 14 5.70 -5.56 -0.33
C VAL A 14 5.58 -5.44 -1.84
N ARG A 15 6.00 -6.47 -2.59
CA ARG A 15 5.86 -6.49 -4.05
C ARG A 15 4.41 -6.31 -4.49
N PHE A 16 3.49 -7.06 -3.88
CA PHE A 16 2.06 -6.93 -4.18
C PHE A 16 1.55 -5.50 -4.00
N LEU A 17 1.91 -4.82 -2.90
CA LEU A 17 1.51 -3.45 -2.63
C LEU A 17 2.10 -2.46 -3.63
N LEU A 18 3.38 -2.63 -4.00
CA LEU A 18 4.02 -1.78 -5.01
C LEU A 18 3.39 -1.97 -6.39
N ASP A 19 3.11 -3.21 -6.79
CA ASP A 19 2.40 -3.52 -8.04
C ASP A 19 1.00 -2.87 -8.06
N ARG A 20 0.30 -2.82 -6.92
CA ARG A 20 -1.00 -2.12 -6.83
C ARG A 20 -0.83 -0.62 -7.05
N LEU A 21 0.20 -0.01 -6.47
CA LEU A 21 0.46 1.42 -6.65
C LEU A 21 0.87 1.77 -8.07
N ASP A 22 1.55 0.87 -8.78
CA ASP A 22 1.85 1.04 -10.20
C ASP A 22 0.56 1.01 -11.04
N GLU A 23 -0.34 0.06 -10.77
CA GLU A 23 -1.65 0.02 -11.44
C GLU A 23 -2.52 1.24 -11.13
N ASP A 24 -2.56 1.69 -9.86
CA ASP A 24 -3.28 2.90 -9.45
C ASP A 24 -2.72 4.15 -10.17
N ASP A 25 -1.39 4.26 -10.37
CA ASP A 25 -0.76 5.37 -11.09
C ASP A 25 -1.08 5.34 -12.59
N ASP A 26 -1.11 4.15 -13.19
CA ASP A 26 -1.46 3.98 -14.60
C ASP A 26 -2.94 4.31 -14.86
N GLU A 27 -3.86 3.85 -14.01
CA GLU A 27 -5.29 4.21 -14.08
C GLU A 27 -5.47 5.72 -13.96
N LEU A 28 -4.75 6.35 -13.03
CA LEU A 28 -4.79 7.80 -12.83
C LEU A 28 -4.29 8.58 -14.06
N ARG A 29 -3.23 8.10 -14.73
CA ARG A 29 -2.74 8.68 -15.99
C ARG A 29 -3.76 8.56 -17.11
N HIS A 30 -4.51 7.45 -17.16
CA HIS A 30 -5.61 7.28 -18.10
C HIS A 30 -6.74 8.28 -17.84
N LEU A 31 -7.19 8.41 -16.59
CA LEU A 31 -8.23 9.36 -16.20
C LEU A 31 -7.85 10.82 -16.52
N ALA A 32 -6.60 11.23 -16.24
CA ALA A 32 -6.14 12.59 -16.52
C ALA A 32 -6.13 12.92 -18.04
N ARG A 33 -5.85 11.92 -18.88
CA ARG A 33 -5.92 12.08 -20.35
C ARG A 33 -7.36 12.25 -20.84
N ASP A 34 -8.30 11.57 -20.20
CA ASP A 34 -9.73 11.64 -20.55
C ASP A 34 -10.37 12.95 -20.05
N GLU A 35 -9.98 13.47 -18.88
CA GLU A 35 -10.41 14.79 -18.41
C GLU A 35 -9.97 15.92 -19.36
N THR A 36 -8.76 15.81 -19.92
CA THR A 36 -8.23 16.77 -20.91
C THR A 36 -9.04 16.76 -22.22
N ARG A 37 -9.81 15.70 -22.49
CA ARG A 37 -10.62 15.51 -23.71
C ARG A 37 -12.08 15.97 -23.58
N GLY A 38 -12.48 16.64 -22.49
CA GLY A 38 -13.65 17.53 -22.51
C GLY A 38 -14.82 17.20 -21.57
N ALA A 39 -14.65 16.35 -20.57
CA ALA A 39 -15.65 16.18 -19.50
C ALA A 39 -15.21 16.97 -18.26
N ALA A 40 -15.73 18.19 -18.06
CA ALA A 40 -15.41 19.00 -16.88
C ALA A 40 -16.08 18.43 -15.62
N PRO A 41 -15.33 18.04 -14.57
CA PRO A 41 -15.93 17.60 -13.31
C PRO A 41 -16.44 18.81 -12.52
N LYS A 42 -17.56 18.64 -11.80
CA LYS A 42 -18.15 19.65 -10.92
C LYS A 42 -17.13 20.06 -9.84
N GLU A 43 -16.97 21.37 -9.62
CA GLU A 43 -15.88 21.98 -8.82
C GLU A 43 -15.67 21.39 -7.40
N ARG A 44 -16.70 20.83 -6.76
CA ARG A 44 -16.59 20.19 -5.44
C ARG A 44 -15.92 18.81 -5.45
N GLU A 45 -15.99 18.09 -6.57
CA GLU A 45 -15.30 16.79 -6.73
C GLU A 45 -13.82 16.96 -7.08
N ARG A 46 -13.44 18.11 -7.67
CA ARG A 46 -12.05 18.43 -8.01
C ARG A 46 -11.09 18.44 -6.82
N GLY A 47 -11.51 18.83 -5.62
CA GLY A 47 -10.58 18.94 -4.49
C GLY A 47 -10.24 17.62 -3.79
N LEU A 48 -11.20 16.69 -3.75
CA LEU A 48 -11.05 15.38 -3.08
C LEU A 48 -10.63 14.27 -4.04
N ARG A 49 -10.91 14.43 -5.34
CA ARG A 49 -10.55 13.48 -6.41
C ARG A 49 -9.65 14.11 -7.48
N SER A 50 -8.99 15.24 -7.23
CA SER A 50 -8.03 15.79 -8.21
C SER A 50 -6.97 14.73 -8.51
N ALA A 51 -6.64 14.60 -9.78
CA ALA A 51 -5.57 13.73 -10.21
C ALA A 51 -4.25 14.03 -9.45
N ASP A 52 -3.97 15.32 -9.20
CA ASP A 52 -2.78 15.73 -8.45
C ASP A 52 -2.78 15.23 -7.00
N ARG A 53 -3.93 15.25 -6.33
CA ARG A 53 -4.04 14.75 -4.96
C ARG A 53 -3.88 13.23 -4.93
N LEU A 54 -4.57 12.51 -5.81
CA LEU A 54 -4.46 11.05 -5.88
C LEU A 54 -3.02 10.62 -6.20
N ARG A 55 -2.34 11.37 -7.07
CA ARG A 55 -0.92 11.16 -7.37
C ARG A 55 -0.04 11.40 -6.14
N ALA A 56 -0.29 12.47 -5.39
CA ALA A 56 0.42 12.73 -4.14
C ALA A 56 0.19 11.62 -3.11
N GLU A 57 -1.03 11.07 -3.03
CA GLU A 57 -1.36 9.93 -2.17
C GLU A 57 -0.61 8.65 -2.60
N ILE A 58 -0.51 8.36 -3.90
CA ILE A 58 0.27 7.22 -4.43
C ILE A 58 1.76 7.37 -4.07
N ILE A 59 2.33 8.55 -4.27
CA ILE A 59 3.73 8.85 -3.93
C ILE A 59 3.96 8.67 -2.42
N ALA A 60 3.07 9.22 -1.59
CA ALA A 60 3.16 9.07 -0.15
C ALA A 60 3.09 7.60 0.30
N LYS A 61 2.15 6.82 -0.25
CA LYS A 61 2.04 5.39 0.03
C LYS A 61 3.31 4.62 -0.38
N ARG A 62 3.90 4.94 -1.53
CA ARG A 62 5.15 4.33 -1.99
C ARG A 62 6.30 4.59 -1.01
N HIS A 63 6.45 5.83 -0.54
CA HIS A 63 7.46 6.16 0.48
C HIS A 63 7.22 5.39 1.77
N VAL A 64 5.99 5.38 2.28
CA VAL A 64 5.65 4.63 3.51
C VAL A 64 5.97 3.15 3.36
N ILE A 65 5.62 2.52 2.24
CA ILE A 65 5.95 1.10 1.99
C ILE A 65 7.46 0.89 1.94
N GLY A 66 8.20 1.80 1.31
CA GLY A 66 9.67 1.75 1.27
C GLY A 66 10.30 1.85 2.66
N ASP A 67 9.85 2.78 3.49
CA ASP A 67 10.33 2.94 4.87
C ASP A 67 10.03 1.69 5.70
N LEU A 68 8.81 1.16 5.60
CA LEU A 68 8.43 -0.09 6.26
C LEU A 68 9.27 -1.27 5.78
N GLN A 69 9.61 -1.34 4.49
CA GLN A 69 10.49 -2.37 3.95
C GLN A 69 11.90 -2.27 4.54
N GLN A 70 12.45 -1.07 4.68
CA GLN A 70 13.77 -0.88 5.30
C GLN A 70 13.78 -1.36 6.75
N LEU A 71 12.71 -1.10 7.50
CA LEU A 71 12.57 -1.58 8.89
C LEU A 71 12.57 -3.11 8.99
N LEU A 72 12.20 -3.84 7.94
CA LEU A 72 12.23 -5.31 7.93
C LEU A 72 13.64 -5.89 7.72
N ILE A 73 14.58 -5.10 7.21
CA ILE A 73 15.98 -5.49 6.95
C ILE A 73 16.85 -5.31 8.22
N LEU A 74 16.30 -4.73 9.30
CA LEU A 74 16.97 -4.60 10.59
C LEU A 74 17.48 -5.95 11.12
N ARG A 75 18.55 -5.91 11.92
CA ARG A 75 19.27 -7.10 12.40
C ARG A 75 18.35 -7.94 13.30
N ASP A 76 18.71 -9.21 13.45
CA ASP A 76 17.93 -10.16 14.24
C ASP A 76 18.14 -9.98 15.77
N LEU A 77 18.19 -8.73 16.23
CA LEU A 77 18.32 -8.39 17.64
C LEU A 77 16.94 -8.45 18.32
N PRO A 78 16.84 -8.96 19.57
CA PRO A 78 15.57 -9.03 20.30
C PRO A 78 14.85 -7.69 20.41
N SER A 79 15.59 -6.59 20.56
CA SER A 79 15.07 -5.22 20.63
C SER A 79 14.41 -4.75 19.32
N GLU A 80 14.86 -5.26 18.18
CA GLU A 80 14.39 -4.87 16.85
C GLU A 80 13.20 -5.71 16.37
N LYS A 81 12.90 -6.83 17.06
CA LYS A 81 11.75 -7.69 16.76
C LYS A 81 10.43 -6.92 16.80
N THR A 82 10.21 -6.10 17.84
CA THR A 82 8.97 -5.33 17.99
C THR A 82 8.77 -4.34 16.83
N VAL A 83 9.86 -3.73 16.35
CA VAL A 83 9.82 -2.81 15.22
C VAL A 83 9.46 -3.54 13.93
N ARG A 84 10.07 -4.71 13.68
CA ARG A 84 9.75 -5.56 12.51
C ARG A 84 8.31 -6.09 12.54
N ASP A 85 7.83 -6.51 13.71
CA ASP A 85 6.45 -6.95 13.90
C ASP A 85 5.47 -5.81 13.60
N ALA A 86 5.75 -4.61 14.11
CA ALA A 86 4.95 -3.42 13.83
C ALA A 86 4.96 -3.04 12.35
N ALA A 87 6.12 -3.09 11.69
CA ALA A 87 6.24 -2.81 10.26
C ALA A 87 5.45 -3.83 9.41
N THR A 88 5.54 -5.12 9.76
CA THR A 88 4.78 -6.19 9.11
C THR A 88 3.27 -5.95 9.27
N GLN A 89 2.83 -5.54 10.46
CA GLN A 89 1.42 -5.27 10.71
C GLN A 89 0.91 -4.04 9.97
N ALA A 90 1.72 -3.00 9.83
CA ALA A 90 1.40 -1.83 9.02
C ALA A 90 1.24 -2.20 7.55
N LEU A 91 2.14 -3.00 6.98
CA LEU A 91 2.01 -3.51 5.60
C LEU A 91 0.73 -4.31 5.40
N ARG A 92 0.35 -5.18 6.35
CA ARG A 92 -0.93 -5.92 6.29
C ARG A 92 -2.14 -5.00 6.33
N ALA A 93 -2.09 -3.93 7.12
CA ALA A 93 -3.16 -2.94 7.16
C ALA A 93 -3.29 -2.18 5.83
N LEU A 94 -2.17 -1.83 5.20
CA LEU A 94 -2.15 -1.25 3.85
C LEU A 94 -2.69 -2.20 2.78
N ALA A 95 -2.56 -3.51 2.98
CA ALA A 95 -3.10 -4.52 2.07
C ALA A 95 -4.60 -4.78 2.23
N ALA A 96 -5.17 -4.43 3.39
CA ALA A 96 -6.56 -4.76 3.72
C ALA A 96 -7.60 -4.26 2.71
N PRO A 97 -7.48 -3.07 2.10
CA PRO A 97 -8.40 -2.62 1.05
C PRO A 97 -8.42 -3.52 -0.19
N TYR A 98 -7.33 -4.25 -0.45
CA TYR A 98 -7.21 -5.12 -1.61
C TYR A 98 -7.63 -6.58 -1.32
N ALA A 99 -8.37 -6.85 -0.24
CA ALA A 99 -8.72 -8.20 0.18
C ALA A 99 -9.55 -9.00 -0.84
N GLU A 100 -10.28 -8.31 -1.72
CA GLU A 100 -11.06 -8.92 -2.80
C GLU A 100 -10.25 -9.12 -4.09
N HIS A 101 -9.02 -8.61 -4.13
CA HIS A 101 -8.17 -8.71 -5.30
C HIS A 101 -7.69 -10.15 -5.52
N ARG A 102 -7.68 -10.63 -6.77
CA ARG A 102 -7.36 -12.04 -7.11
C ARG A 102 -5.97 -12.51 -6.64
N GLN A 103 -5.00 -11.59 -6.57
CA GLN A 103 -3.63 -11.87 -6.14
C GLN A 103 -3.44 -11.70 -4.63
N TYR A 104 -4.47 -11.25 -3.92
CA TYR A 104 -4.43 -11.10 -2.47
C TYR A 104 -4.32 -12.47 -1.80
N ARG A 105 -3.38 -12.60 -0.87
CA ARG A 105 -3.20 -13.82 -0.08
C ARG A 105 -3.84 -13.68 1.30
N THR A 106 -4.51 -14.74 1.74
CA THR A 106 -5.22 -14.77 3.03
C THR A 106 -4.30 -14.57 4.23
N GLU A 107 -3.02 -14.95 4.11
CA GLU A 107 -1.97 -14.76 5.12
C GLU A 107 -1.63 -13.27 5.38
N TRP A 108 -1.95 -12.38 4.44
CA TRP A 108 -1.76 -10.93 4.60
C TRP A 108 -2.91 -10.27 5.36
N ARG A 109 -3.97 -11.01 5.67
CA ARG A 109 -5.10 -10.48 6.43
C ARG A 109 -4.61 -10.05 7.81
N ALA A 110 -4.77 -8.76 8.10
CA ALA A 110 -4.46 -8.24 9.42
C ALA A 110 -5.30 -9.00 10.47
N PRO A 111 -4.70 -9.42 11.59
CA PRO A 111 -5.44 -10.09 12.65
C PRO A 111 -6.57 -9.16 13.14
N LYS A 112 -7.79 -9.70 13.26
CA LYS A 112 -8.92 -8.95 13.84
C LYS A 112 -8.50 -8.47 15.23
N ARG A 113 -8.42 -7.15 15.44
CA ARG A 113 -8.31 -6.58 16.78
C ARG A 113 -9.59 -6.99 17.53
N ARG A 114 -9.43 -7.83 18.56
CA ARG A 114 -10.46 -8.12 19.55
C ARG A 114 -10.42 -7.06 20.63
#